data_AF-A0A8T3LJ24-F1
#
_entry.id   AF-A0A8T3LJ24-F1
#
_cell.length_a   1.000
_cell.length_b   1.000
_cell.length_c   1.000
_cell.angle_alpha   90.00
_cell.angle_beta   90.00
_cell.angle_gamma   90.00
#
_symmetry.space_group_name_H-M   'P 1'
#
loop_
_entity.id
_entity.type
_entity.pdbx_description
1 polymer ?
#
loop_
_entity_poly.entity_id
_entity_poly.type
_entity_poly.pdbx_seq_one_letter_code
_entity_poly.pdbx_strand_id
1 'polypeptide(L)'
;MAPTPNFFIVGGPKCGTTALYEYLRRHPDVFLPLNKEPQHFSTDLPLRHAVRDRGDYLHLFAGAGSARAIGDASTSHLQSREAAAGIARFAPKARIVAIVREPISQVASMYNHWRGWGIEDIGDLEEAVWAGDRSGSKAAEAAGHPRLLDYREVARFGEQLERYLEYFPPERLRVLVFEEFVTDIPTAYQGMLAFLGVDPSFRPAFERVNEGREARRPGIARFLNAPPSPLRDAARRLVPLSLRHRIWHDGIRRVLHRATTTTATPPRLSVEAEQRLRAEFRDDVSRLAVAIGRPDLPRIWGYEVAPVAPAGTPATR
;
A
#
# COMPACT_ATOMS: atom_id res chain seq x y z
N MET A 1 14.55 4.61 27.35
CA MET A 1 14.20 5.14 26.01
C MET A 1 12.97 4.40 25.52
N ALA A 2 12.07 5.07 24.78
CA ALA A 2 10.95 4.37 24.15
C ALA A 2 11.49 3.33 23.15
N PRO A 3 10.87 2.14 23.04
CA PRO A 3 11.24 1.16 22.02
C PRO A 3 11.16 1.77 20.62
N THR A 4 12.10 1.42 19.74
CA THR A 4 12.13 1.93 18.36
C THR A 4 11.78 0.82 17.38
N PRO A 5 11.04 1.11 16.29
CA PRO A 5 10.78 0.11 15.26
C PRO A 5 12.08 -0.34 14.60
N ASN A 6 12.17 -1.64 14.38
CA ASN A 6 13.29 -2.34 13.78
C ASN A 6 12.91 -3.12 12.52
N PHE A 7 11.63 -3.10 12.13
CA PHE A 7 11.18 -3.47 10.79
C PHE A 7 10.09 -2.53 10.28
N PHE A 8 9.94 -2.46 8.95
CA PHE A 8 9.02 -1.55 8.28
C PHE A 8 8.28 -2.28 7.16
N ILE A 9 6.96 -2.37 7.26
CA ILE A 9 6.09 -2.79 6.16
C ILE A 9 5.81 -1.55 5.30
N VAL A 10 6.57 -1.40 4.23
CA VAL A 10 6.62 -0.14 3.46
C VAL A 10 5.56 -0.04 2.37
N GLY A 11 4.94 -1.16 1.97
CA GLY A 11 3.99 -1.18 0.87
C GLY A 11 3.82 -2.57 0.28
N GLY A 12 3.25 -2.71 -0.91
CA GLY A 12 2.53 -1.69 -1.67
C GLY A 12 1.08 -1.52 -1.20
N PRO A 13 0.47 -0.35 -1.39
CA PRO A 13 -0.96 -0.18 -1.15
C PRO A 13 -1.73 -1.18 -2.02
N LYS A 14 -2.78 -1.79 -1.46
CA LYS A 14 -3.65 -2.77 -2.13
C LYS A 14 -2.99 -4.09 -2.55
N CYS A 15 -1.86 -4.41 -1.92
CA CYS A 15 -1.17 -5.69 -2.08
C CYS A 15 -1.33 -6.62 -0.86
N GLY A 16 -2.32 -6.41 0.02
CA GLY A 16 -2.54 -7.31 1.17
C GLY A 16 -1.74 -7.00 2.45
N THR A 17 -1.08 -5.84 2.53
CA THR A 17 -0.30 -5.41 3.71
C THR A 17 -1.13 -5.39 5.01
N THR A 18 -2.43 -5.09 4.92
CA THR A 18 -3.33 -5.15 6.09
C THR A 18 -3.49 -6.58 6.60
N ALA A 19 -3.59 -7.59 5.73
CA ALA A 19 -3.69 -8.99 6.16
C ALA A 19 -2.39 -9.41 6.88
N LEU A 20 -1.23 -9.09 6.28
CA LEU A 20 0.06 -9.36 6.90
C LEU A 20 0.21 -8.67 8.26
N TYR A 21 -0.15 -7.38 8.36
CA TYR A 21 -0.17 -6.63 9.61
C TYR A 21 -1.03 -7.31 10.69
N GLU A 22 -2.24 -7.75 10.33
CA GLU A 22 -3.17 -8.41 11.24
C GLU A 22 -2.67 -9.79 11.71
N TYR A 23 -1.96 -10.53 10.86
CA TYR A 23 -1.36 -11.81 11.24
C TYR A 23 -0.13 -11.61 12.13
N LEU A 24 0.76 -10.69 11.76
CA LEU A 24 1.99 -10.41 12.51
C LEU A 24 1.71 -9.90 13.92
N ARG A 25 0.75 -8.97 14.11
CA ARG A 25 0.45 -8.42 15.44
C ARG A 25 -0.13 -9.44 16.43
N ARG A 26 -0.47 -10.65 15.98
CA ARG A 26 -0.95 -11.75 16.84
C ARG A 26 0.22 -12.54 17.45
N HIS A 27 1.42 -12.43 16.90
CA HIS A 27 2.60 -13.11 17.42
C HIS A 27 3.09 -12.45 18.72
N PRO A 28 3.38 -13.21 19.80
CA PRO A 28 3.74 -12.65 21.11
C PRO A 28 5.02 -11.78 21.07
N ASP A 29 6.00 -12.14 20.25
CA ASP A 29 7.26 -11.38 20.08
C ASP A 29 7.23 -10.30 18.98
N VAL A 30 6.07 -10.02 18.38
CA VAL A 30 5.92 -8.99 17.34
C VAL A 30 4.99 -7.88 17.85
N PHE A 31 5.48 -6.65 17.86
CA PHE A 31 4.68 -5.47 18.18
C PHE A 31 4.46 -4.63 16.93
N LEU A 32 3.20 -4.31 16.67
CA LEU A 32 2.76 -3.33 15.67
C LEU A 32 1.74 -2.40 16.35
N PRO A 33 1.90 -1.08 16.28
CA PRO A 33 0.96 -0.16 16.92
C PRO A 33 -0.43 -0.29 16.29
N LEU A 34 -1.49 -0.17 17.09
CA LEU A 34 -2.89 -0.16 16.60
C LEU A 34 -3.17 0.97 15.60
N ASN A 35 -2.42 2.07 15.74
CA ASN A 35 -2.39 3.15 14.77
C ASN A 35 -1.52 2.73 13.56
N LYS A 36 -2.12 1.97 12.64
CA LYS A 36 -1.51 1.62 11.35
C LYS A 36 -1.46 2.85 10.44
N GLU A 37 -0.50 2.90 9.51
CA GLU A 37 -0.23 4.04 8.62
C GLU A 37 0.22 5.32 9.35
N PRO A 38 1.22 5.29 10.25
CA PRO A 38 1.76 6.52 10.83
C PRO A 38 2.40 7.45 9.81
N GLN A 39 2.92 6.92 8.69
CA GLN A 39 3.42 7.69 7.52
C GLN A 39 4.51 8.70 7.87
N HIS A 40 5.26 8.45 8.95
CA HIS A 40 6.23 9.38 9.52
C HIS A 40 7.29 9.80 8.51
N PHE A 41 7.84 8.82 7.76
CA PHE A 41 8.94 9.03 6.83
C PHE A 41 8.52 9.45 5.41
N SER A 42 7.22 9.44 5.10
CA SER A 42 6.70 9.95 3.82
C SER A 42 6.61 11.48 3.84
N THR A 43 7.72 12.19 3.97
CA THR A 43 7.74 13.66 4.12
C THR A 43 7.47 14.42 2.82
N ASP A 44 7.76 13.82 1.67
CA ASP A 44 7.39 14.30 0.33
C ASP A 44 5.89 14.13 0.00
N LEU A 45 5.16 13.39 0.83
CA LEU A 45 3.72 13.21 0.74
C LEU A 45 3.09 13.83 1.99
N PRO A 46 2.62 15.10 1.97
CA PRO A 46 2.00 15.77 3.14
C PRO A 46 0.62 15.20 3.49
N LEU A 47 0.59 13.93 3.88
CA LEU A 47 -0.63 13.19 4.22
C LEU A 47 -1.23 13.74 5.50
N ARG A 48 -2.55 14.02 5.44
CA ARG A 48 -3.31 14.73 6.47
C ARG A 48 -3.20 14.15 7.88
N HIS A 49 -2.98 12.84 7.98
CA HIS A 49 -2.97 12.09 9.25
C HIS A 49 -1.58 11.57 9.63
N ALA A 50 -0.53 11.97 8.90
CA ALA A 50 0.83 11.54 9.21
C ALA A 50 1.31 12.06 10.57
N VAL A 51 1.95 11.19 11.34
CA VAL A 51 2.57 11.54 12.62
C VAL A 51 3.95 12.14 12.34
N ARG A 52 4.07 13.47 12.39
CA ARG A 52 5.30 14.19 12.01
C ARG A 52 6.26 14.44 13.16
N ASP A 53 5.72 14.66 14.36
CA ASP A 53 6.58 14.80 15.53
C ASP A 53 7.25 13.48 15.89
N ARG A 54 8.55 13.54 16.19
CA ARG A 54 9.34 12.35 16.50
C ARG A 54 8.96 11.75 17.85
N GLY A 55 8.62 12.57 18.84
CA GLY A 55 8.16 12.12 20.15
C GLY A 55 6.83 11.38 20.04
N ASP A 56 5.87 11.95 19.32
CA ASP A 56 4.59 11.32 19.02
C ASP A 56 4.76 10.01 18.24
N TYR A 57 5.67 9.99 17.26
CA TYR A 57 5.99 8.78 16.50
C TYR A 57 6.54 7.67 17.41
N LEU A 58 7.52 7.99 18.25
CA LEU A 58 8.10 7.02 19.19
C LEU A 58 7.08 6.57 20.26
N HIS A 59 6.14 7.42 20.64
CA HIS A 59 5.09 7.09 21.59
C HIS A 59 4.15 5.99 21.07
N LEU A 60 3.99 5.83 19.75
CA LEU A 60 3.24 4.72 19.15
C LEU A 60 3.78 3.34 19.59
N PHE A 61 5.07 3.27 19.93
CA PHE A 61 5.78 2.04 20.28
C PHE A 61 5.96 1.85 21.80
N ALA A 62 5.40 2.73 22.63
CA ALA A 62 5.54 2.66 24.09
C ALA A 62 5.02 1.32 24.68
N GLY A 63 4.06 0.68 24.02
CA GLY A 63 3.48 -0.60 24.42
C GLY A 63 4.24 -1.85 23.96
N ALA A 64 5.42 -1.71 23.35
CA ALA A 64 6.13 -2.86 22.76
C ALA A 64 6.65 -3.88 23.78
N GLY A 65 6.78 -3.51 25.05
CA GLY A 65 7.24 -4.42 26.10
C GLY A 65 8.58 -5.09 25.74
N SER A 66 8.61 -6.42 25.76
CA SER A 66 9.78 -7.25 25.40
C SER A 66 9.76 -7.76 23.97
N ALA A 67 8.87 -7.27 23.11
CA ALA A 67 8.77 -7.74 21.73
C ALA A 67 10.10 -7.57 20.98
N ARG A 68 10.54 -8.62 20.29
CA ARG A 68 11.81 -8.61 19.55
C ARG A 68 11.68 -7.92 18.19
N ALA A 69 10.54 -8.07 17.53
CA ALA A 69 10.24 -7.40 16.27
C ALA A 69 9.24 -6.28 16.52
N ILE A 70 9.67 -5.03 16.34
CA ILE A 70 8.84 -3.83 16.55
C ILE A 70 8.67 -3.16 15.19
N GLY A 71 7.45 -3.06 14.70
CA GLY A 71 7.16 -2.74 13.31
C GLY A 71 6.46 -1.42 13.10
N ASP A 72 6.82 -0.72 12.03
CA ASP A 72 5.97 0.29 11.38
C ASP A 72 5.25 -0.36 10.19
N ALA A 73 4.02 0.06 9.90
CA ALA A 73 3.32 -0.35 8.70
C ALA A 73 2.64 0.85 8.02
N SER A 74 3.30 1.41 7.02
CA SER A 74 2.81 2.54 6.22
C SER A 74 3.03 2.27 4.74
N THR A 75 1.96 2.02 4.01
CA THR A 75 2.01 1.65 2.58
C THR A 75 2.51 2.77 1.67
N SER A 76 2.43 4.03 2.11
CA SER A 76 2.97 5.17 1.37
C SER A 76 4.49 5.24 1.39
N HIS A 77 5.17 4.53 2.30
CA HIS A 77 6.63 4.55 2.38
C HIS A 77 7.25 4.03 1.07
N LEU A 78 6.67 3.01 0.43
CA LEU A 78 7.18 2.46 -0.83
C LEU A 78 7.14 3.49 -1.97
N GLN A 79 6.05 4.24 -2.08
CA GLN A 79 5.88 5.29 -3.10
C GLN A 79 6.70 6.57 -2.79
N SER A 80 6.88 6.89 -1.51
CA SER A 80 7.63 8.07 -1.08
C SER A 80 9.06 8.04 -1.63
N ARG A 81 9.52 9.21 -2.09
CA ARG A 81 10.91 9.40 -2.54
C ARG A 81 11.87 9.64 -1.37
N GLU A 82 11.35 10.00 -0.20
CA GLU A 82 12.14 10.35 0.99
C GLU A 82 12.15 9.26 2.07
N ALA A 83 11.17 8.35 2.06
CA ALA A 83 10.99 7.39 3.14
C ALA A 83 12.15 6.41 3.29
N ALA A 84 12.72 5.90 2.19
CA ALA A 84 13.85 4.96 2.25
C ALA A 84 15.06 5.57 2.98
N ALA A 85 15.48 6.77 2.57
CA ALA A 85 16.56 7.52 3.22
C ALA A 85 16.23 7.93 4.66
N GLY A 86 14.97 8.30 4.93
CA GLY A 86 14.48 8.61 6.28
C GLY A 86 14.59 7.42 7.23
N ILE A 87 14.09 6.26 6.80
CA ILE A 87 14.16 5.01 7.57
C ILE A 87 15.63 4.60 7.77
N ALA A 88 16.48 4.69 6.75
CA ALA A 88 17.89 4.32 6.86
C ALA A 88 18.67 5.17 7.87
N ARG A 89 18.41 6.48 7.90
CA ARG A 89 18.98 7.38 8.92
C ARG A 89 18.47 7.08 10.32
N PHE A 90 17.21 6.67 10.46
CA PHE A 90 16.60 6.38 11.75
C PHE A 90 16.97 5.00 12.31
N ALA A 91 16.92 3.97 11.46
CA ALA A 91 17.15 2.57 11.80
C ALA A 91 17.95 1.87 10.68
N PRO A 92 19.28 2.08 10.60
CA PRO A 92 20.12 1.59 9.49
C PRO A 92 20.20 0.06 9.39
N LYS A 93 19.85 -0.67 10.46
CA LYS A 93 19.80 -2.13 10.50
C LYS A 93 18.38 -2.69 10.38
N ALA A 94 17.41 -1.84 10.05
CA ALA A 94 16.02 -2.25 9.95
C ALA A 94 15.82 -3.33 8.88
N ARG A 95 14.78 -4.14 9.09
CA ARG A 95 14.26 -5.03 8.06
C ARG A 95 13.14 -4.35 7.30
N ILE A 96 13.19 -4.39 5.98
CA ILE A 96 12.20 -3.82 5.09
C ILE A 96 11.33 -4.94 4.54
N VAL A 97 10.03 -4.75 4.62
CA VAL A 97 9.02 -5.68 4.15
C VAL A 97 8.15 -4.98 3.12
N ALA A 98 7.99 -5.60 1.95
CA ALA A 98 7.04 -5.17 0.95
C ALA A 98 6.18 -6.34 0.48
N ILE A 99 4.98 -6.04 0.01
CA ILE A 99 4.14 -6.97 -0.76
C ILE A 99 3.85 -6.28 -2.08
N VAL A 100 4.24 -6.90 -3.19
CA VAL A 100 3.95 -6.42 -4.54
C VAL A 100 2.83 -7.25 -5.14
N ARG A 101 2.17 -6.72 -6.15
CA ARG A 101 1.06 -7.37 -6.85
C ARG A 101 1.24 -7.13 -8.34
N GLU A 102 0.65 -7.98 -9.18
CA GLU A 102 0.60 -7.71 -10.61
C GLU A 102 0.09 -6.25 -10.85
N PRO A 103 0.85 -5.39 -11.56
CA PRO A 103 0.60 -3.94 -11.61
C PRO A 103 -0.81 -3.55 -12.02
N ILE A 104 -1.37 -4.16 -13.07
CA ILE A 104 -2.71 -3.81 -13.57
C ILE A 104 -3.80 -4.22 -12.57
N SER A 105 -3.64 -5.38 -11.95
CA SER A 105 -4.50 -5.86 -10.87
C SER A 105 -4.43 -4.96 -9.63
N GLN A 106 -3.27 -4.37 -9.35
CA GLN A 106 -3.12 -3.39 -8.29
C GLN A 106 -3.82 -2.08 -8.64
N VAL A 107 -3.65 -1.58 -9.87
CA VAL A 107 -4.33 -0.37 -10.39
C VAL A 107 -5.84 -0.49 -10.19
N ALA A 108 -6.45 -1.59 -10.65
CA ALA A 108 -7.88 -1.83 -10.48
C ALA A 108 -8.29 -1.91 -8.99
N SER A 109 -7.44 -2.49 -8.14
CA SER A 109 -7.71 -2.58 -6.70
C SER A 109 -7.61 -1.23 -5.98
N MET A 110 -6.70 -0.37 -6.41
CA MET A 110 -6.51 0.98 -5.88
C MET A 110 -7.63 1.91 -6.33
N TYR A 111 -8.06 1.80 -7.59
CA TYR A 111 -9.24 2.50 -8.08
C TYR A 111 -10.48 2.15 -7.25
N ASN A 112 -10.77 0.86 -7.08
CA ASN A 112 -11.91 0.41 -6.26
C ASN A 112 -11.82 0.86 -4.82
N HIS A 113 -10.61 0.91 -4.26
CA HIS A 113 -10.42 1.46 -2.93
C HIS A 113 -10.87 2.92 -2.88
N TRP A 114 -10.37 3.76 -3.76
CA TRP A 114 -10.73 5.18 -3.76
C TRP A 114 -12.21 5.42 -4.11
N ARG A 115 -12.80 4.65 -5.02
CA ARG A 115 -14.24 4.67 -5.32
C ARG A 115 -15.08 4.22 -4.12
N GLY A 116 -14.67 3.16 -3.42
CA GLY A 116 -15.29 2.70 -2.19
C GLY A 116 -15.31 3.75 -1.10
N TRP A 117 -14.23 4.53 -0.99
CA TRP A 117 -14.14 5.68 -0.09
C TRP A 117 -14.79 6.95 -0.68
N GLY A 118 -15.38 6.92 -1.87
CA GLY A 118 -15.96 8.12 -2.51
C GLY A 118 -14.94 9.24 -2.75
N ILE A 119 -13.66 8.91 -2.76
CA ILE A 119 -12.53 9.83 -2.98
C ILE A 119 -12.32 9.99 -4.48
N GLU A 120 -12.21 8.88 -5.23
CA GLU A 120 -12.12 8.94 -6.68
C GLU A 120 -13.45 9.43 -7.26
N ASP A 121 -13.39 10.49 -8.06
CA ASP A 121 -14.54 11.18 -8.63
C ASP A 121 -14.75 10.89 -10.11
N ILE A 122 -13.74 10.35 -10.80
CA ILE A 122 -13.87 9.76 -12.14
C ILE A 122 -14.58 8.41 -12.02
N GLY A 123 -15.61 8.21 -12.83
CA GLY A 123 -16.47 7.02 -12.77
C GLY A 123 -15.96 5.84 -13.58
N ASP A 124 -15.10 6.11 -14.57
CA ASP A 124 -14.48 5.12 -15.42
C ASP A 124 -13.02 4.85 -15.01
N LEU A 125 -12.62 3.58 -15.00
CA LEU A 125 -11.27 3.19 -14.58
C LEU A 125 -10.21 3.68 -15.58
N GLU A 126 -10.47 3.53 -16.88
CA GLU A 126 -9.53 3.89 -17.93
C GLU A 126 -9.30 5.41 -17.94
N GLU A 127 -10.36 6.21 -17.90
CA GLU A 127 -10.25 7.66 -17.74
C GLU A 127 -9.43 8.04 -16.49
N ALA A 128 -9.67 7.37 -15.36
CA ALA A 128 -8.98 7.66 -14.10
C ALA A 128 -7.47 7.35 -14.17
N VAL A 129 -7.08 6.26 -14.83
CA VAL A 129 -5.68 5.85 -15.01
C VAL A 129 -4.88 6.90 -15.80
N TRP A 130 -5.49 7.50 -16.83
CA TRP A 130 -4.83 8.48 -17.71
C TRP A 130 -5.25 9.93 -17.45
N ALA A 131 -5.90 10.23 -16.32
CA ALA A 131 -6.42 11.56 -15.99
C ALA A 131 -5.36 12.66 -15.84
N GLY A 132 -4.07 12.33 -15.87
CA GLY A 132 -2.96 13.28 -15.79
C GLY A 132 -2.77 13.85 -14.37
N ASP A 133 -2.26 15.08 -14.28
CA ASP A 133 -2.07 15.76 -13.00
C ASP A 133 -3.43 16.15 -12.38
N ARG A 134 -3.66 15.67 -11.17
CA ARG A 134 -4.90 15.88 -10.40
C ARG A 134 -4.73 16.94 -9.30
N SER A 135 -3.63 17.68 -9.31
CA SER A 135 -3.33 18.74 -8.34
C SER A 135 -4.47 19.77 -8.25
N GLY A 136 -4.87 20.11 -7.02
CA GLY A 136 -5.98 21.02 -6.75
C GLY A 136 -7.38 20.42 -6.92
N SER A 137 -7.53 19.18 -7.40
CA SER A 137 -8.83 18.51 -7.45
C SER A 137 -9.35 18.16 -6.04
N LYS A 138 -10.68 18.07 -5.90
CA LYS A 138 -11.31 17.61 -4.65
C LYS A 138 -10.91 16.18 -4.30
N ALA A 139 -10.75 15.32 -5.30
CA ALA A 139 -10.26 13.96 -5.12
C ALA A 139 -8.84 13.97 -4.53
N ALA A 140 -7.92 14.79 -5.05
CA ALA A 140 -6.56 14.89 -4.55
C ALA A 140 -6.49 15.45 -3.11
N GLU A 141 -7.31 16.46 -2.77
CA GLU A 141 -7.43 16.93 -1.38
C GLU A 141 -7.94 15.81 -0.46
N ALA A 142 -8.94 15.05 -0.90
CA ALA A 142 -9.55 13.98 -0.12
C ALA A 142 -8.63 12.75 0.05
N ALA A 143 -7.87 12.40 -0.99
CA ALA A 143 -6.83 11.37 -0.93
C ALA A 143 -5.64 11.80 -0.05
N GLY A 144 -5.43 13.12 0.08
CA GLY A 144 -4.37 13.73 0.86
C GLY A 144 -3.16 14.16 0.03
N HIS A 145 -2.99 13.60 -1.17
CA HIS A 145 -1.97 14.02 -2.13
C HIS A 145 -2.32 13.54 -3.55
N PRO A 146 -2.10 14.33 -4.62
CA PRO A 146 -2.44 13.93 -5.99
C PRO A 146 -1.71 12.66 -6.46
N ARG A 147 -0.44 12.47 -6.06
CA ARG A 147 0.32 11.23 -6.39
C ARG A 147 -0.34 9.94 -5.88
N LEU A 148 -1.21 10.00 -4.87
CA LEU A 148 -1.95 8.81 -4.41
C LEU A 148 -3.10 8.40 -5.35
N LEU A 149 -3.47 9.27 -6.29
CA LEU A 149 -4.41 9.02 -7.39
C LEU A 149 -3.70 8.75 -8.72
N ASP A 150 -2.36 8.89 -8.77
CA ASP A 150 -1.59 8.45 -9.94
C ASP A 150 -1.41 6.94 -9.88
N TYR A 151 -2.40 6.22 -10.41
CA TYR A 151 -2.41 4.76 -10.43
C TYR A 151 -1.19 4.16 -11.14
N ARG A 152 -0.66 4.85 -12.15
CA ARG A 152 0.53 4.42 -12.88
C ARG A 152 1.77 4.57 -12.03
N GLU A 153 1.91 5.67 -11.30
CA GLU A 153 3.02 5.86 -10.37
C GLU A 153 2.97 4.85 -9.22
N VAL A 154 1.80 4.67 -8.60
CA VAL A 154 1.63 3.79 -7.43
C VAL A 154 2.00 2.34 -7.76
N ALA A 155 1.72 1.87 -8.97
CA ALA A 155 1.98 0.49 -9.40
C ALA A 155 3.40 0.23 -9.95
N ARG A 156 4.27 1.26 -10.03
CA ARG A 156 5.69 1.12 -10.46
C ARG A 156 6.59 0.59 -9.35
N PHE A 157 6.41 -0.67 -8.96
CA PHE A 157 7.12 -1.28 -7.83
C PHE A 157 8.63 -1.45 -8.03
N GLY A 158 9.10 -1.62 -9.27
CA GLY A 158 10.52 -1.83 -9.58
C GLY A 158 11.36 -0.63 -9.15
N GLU A 159 11.06 0.54 -9.71
CA GLU A 159 11.72 1.81 -9.35
C GLU A 159 11.58 2.11 -7.85
N GLN A 160 10.41 1.82 -7.27
CA GLN A 160 10.16 2.06 -5.85
C GLN A 160 11.03 1.18 -4.93
N LEU A 161 11.26 -0.08 -5.29
CA LEU A 161 12.12 -1.00 -4.52
C LEU A 161 13.61 -0.77 -4.76
N GLU A 162 14.01 -0.35 -5.96
CA GLU A 162 15.39 0.07 -6.25
C GLU A 162 15.86 1.14 -5.24
N ARG A 163 15.01 2.12 -4.92
CA ARG A 163 15.31 3.13 -3.89
C ARG A 163 15.58 2.55 -2.52
N TYR A 164 14.97 1.44 -2.14
CA TYR A 164 15.25 0.80 -0.86
C TYR A 164 16.58 0.04 -0.88
N LEU A 165 16.92 -0.57 -2.02
CA LEU A 165 18.18 -1.28 -2.21
C LEU A 165 19.42 -0.35 -2.20
N GLU A 166 19.24 0.95 -2.46
CA GLU A 166 20.29 1.95 -2.29
C GLU A 166 20.75 2.11 -0.82
N TYR A 167 19.87 1.84 0.15
CA TYR A 167 20.16 2.06 1.58
C TYR A 167 20.20 0.78 2.41
N PHE A 168 19.52 -0.28 1.96
CA PHE A 168 19.43 -1.55 2.67
C PHE A 168 19.95 -2.68 1.80
N PRO A 169 20.84 -3.53 2.32
CA PRO A 169 21.34 -4.66 1.54
C PRO A 169 20.20 -5.67 1.30
N PRO A 170 20.26 -6.48 0.23
CA PRO A 170 19.18 -7.38 -0.16
C PRO A 170 18.68 -8.31 0.95
N GLU A 171 19.55 -8.74 1.88
CA GLU A 171 19.20 -9.62 2.99
C GLU A 171 18.32 -8.93 4.06
N ARG A 172 18.24 -7.59 4.02
CA ARG A 172 17.35 -6.78 4.85
C ARG A 172 16.04 -6.45 4.15
N LEU A 173 15.84 -6.88 2.90
CA LEU A 173 14.62 -6.67 2.15
C LEU A 173 13.89 -8.00 1.92
N ARG A 174 12.64 -8.11 2.39
CA ARG A 174 11.77 -9.24 2.09
C ARG A 174 10.57 -8.74 1.29
N VAL A 175 10.44 -9.21 0.05
CA VAL A 175 9.30 -8.92 -0.81
C VAL A 175 8.43 -10.17 -0.96
N LEU A 176 7.14 -10.02 -0.73
CA LEU A 176 6.14 -11.05 -1.02
C LEU A 176 5.42 -10.71 -2.33
N VAL A 177 5.15 -11.72 -3.15
CA VAL A 177 4.25 -11.60 -4.31
C VAL A 177 2.84 -11.88 -3.81
N PHE A 178 1.91 -10.95 -4.05
CA PHE A 178 0.54 -11.00 -3.50
C PHE A 178 -0.18 -12.29 -3.88
N GLU A 179 -0.10 -12.69 -5.14
CA GLU A 179 -0.77 -13.88 -5.68
C GLU A 179 -0.27 -15.16 -4.98
N GLU A 180 1.02 -15.23 -4.68
CA GLU A 180 1.63 -16.35 -3.95
C GLU A 180 1.25 -16.29 -2.46
N PHE A 181 1.31 -15.09 -1.87
CA PHE A 181 0.96 -14.86 -0.47
C PHE A 181 -0.47 -15.29 -0.14
N VAL A 182 -1.45 -14.97 -0.99
CA VAL A 182 -2.85 -15.35 -0.75
C VAL A 182 -3.15 -16.81 -1.08
N THR A 183 -2.29 -17.46 -1.87
CA THR A 183 -2.41 -18.89 -2.20
C THR A 183 -1.94 -19.77 -1.05
N ASP A 184 -0.83 -19.39 -0.39
CA ASP A 184 -0.28 -20.11 0.75
C ASP A 184 0.16 -19.15 1.87
N ILE A 185 -0.84 -18.63 2.59
CA ILE A 185 -0.63 -17.72 3.72
C ILE A 185 0.25 -18.35 4.81
N PRO A 186 0.05 -19.61 5.25
CA PRO A 186 0.89 -20.22 6.28
C PRO A 186 2.38 -20.24 5.93
N THR A 187 2.74 -20.61 4.70
CA THR A 187 4.15 -20.67 4.27
C THR A 187 4.76 -19.27 4.17
N ALA A 188 4.05 -18.32 3.55
CA ALA A 188 4.51 -16.94 3.46
C ALA A 188 4.68 -16.29 4.84
N TYR A 189 3.76 -16.55 5.76
CA TYR A 189 3.81 -16.07 7.15
C TYR A 189 4.99 -16.67 7.91
N GLN A 190 5.21 -17.99 7.82
CA GLN A 190 6.38 -18.65 8.42
C GLN A 190 7.69 -18.03 7.94
N GLY A 191 7.83 -17.82 6.63
CA GLY A 191 9.01 -17.17 6.05
C GLY A 191 9.19 -15.74 6.56
N MET A 192 8.08 -14.99 6.77
CA MET A 192 8.13 -13.66 7.37
C MET A 192 8.62 -13.70 8.83
N LEU A 193 8.13 -14.63 9.64
CA LEU A 193 8.57 -14.77 11.03
C LEU A 193 10.07 -15.11 11.12
N ALA A 194 10.53 -16.04 10.29
CA ALA A 194 11.95 -16.37 10.18
C ALA A 194 12.79 -15.15 9.77
N PHE A 195 12.32 -14.39 8.78
CA PHE A 195 12.98 -13.14 8.35
C PHE A 195 13.05 -12.11 9.49
N LEU A 196 11.98 -11.91 10.25
CA LEU A 196 11.94 -11.03 11.42
C LEU A 196 12.78 -11.56 12.60
N GLY A 197 13.16 -12.84 12.55
CA GLY A 197 13.97 -13.51 13.55
C GLY A 197 13.21 -13.87 14.83
N VAL A 198 11.89 -14.07 14.73
CA VAL A 198 11.01 -14.57 15.80
C VAL A 198 10.64 -16.04 15.55
N ASP A 199 9.93 -16.69 16.48
CA ASP A 199 9.57 -18.11 16.37
C ASP A 199 8.75 -18.41 15.10
N PRO A 200 9.31 -19.13 14.11
CA PRO A 200 8.62 -19.40 12.85
C PRO A 200 7.52 -20.45 12.98
N SER A 201 7.39 -21.13 14.12
CA SER A 201 6.38 -22.16 14.35
C SER A 201 5.02 -21.61 14.77
N PHE A 202 4.97 -20.36 15.25
CA PHE A 202 3.72 -19.73 15.68
C PHE A 202 2.71 -19.65 14.51
N ARG A 203 1.45 -20.01 14.77
CA ARG A 203 0.36 -20.00 13.79
C ARG A 203 -0.88 -19.33 14.38
N PRO A 204 -1.22 -18.10 13.96
CA PRO A 204 -2.50 -17.51 14.28
C PRO A 204 -3.60 -18.11 13.39
N ALA A 205 -4.87 -17.83 13.73
CA ALA A 205 -5.96 -18.01 12.78
C ALA A 205 -5.76 -17.06 11.59
N PHE A 206 -5.75 -17.59 10.36
CA PHE A 206 -5.63 -16.80 9.13
C PHE A 206 -7.00 -16.41 8.60
N GLU A 207 -7.69 -15.52 9.32
CA GLU A 207 -8.99 -15.01 8.90
C GLU A 207 -8.84 -14.17 7.62
N ARG A 208 -9.87 -14.18 6.77
CA ARG A 208 -9.87 -13.39 5.54
C ARG A 208 -10.00 -11.91 5.86
N VAL A 209 -8.93 -11.15 5.64
CA VAL A 209 -8.87 -9.72 5.94
C VAL A 209 -9.17 -8.89 4.67
N ASN A 210 -10.44 -8.47 4.55
CA ASN A 210 -11.02 -7.55 3.53
C ASN A 210 -11.36 -8.13 2.14
N GLU A 211 -12.59 -7.87 1.71
CA GLU A 211 -13.04 -7.93 0.31
C GLU A 211 -13.15 -6.50 -0.27
N GLY A 212 -12.98 -6.36 -1.59
CA GLY A 212 -13.19 -5.09 -2.29
C GLY A 212 -14.62 -4.58 -2.11
N ARG A 213 -14.77 -3.27 -1.89
CA ARG A 213 -16.04 -2.63 -1.56
C ARG A 213 -16.21 -1.32 -2.32
N GLU A 214 -17.41 -1.06 -2.82
CA GLU A 214 -17.81 0.21 -3.47
C GLU A 214 -18.82 0.97 -2.62
N ALA A 215 -18.83 2.31 -2.74
CA ALA A 215 -19.78 3.16 -2.03
C ALA A 215 -21.19 3.02 -2.62
N ARG A 216 -22.18 2.67 -1.80
CA ARG A 216 -23.60 2.62 -2.22
C ARG A 216 -24.12 4.00 -2.66
N ARG A 217 -23.59 5.06 -2.06
CA ARG A 217 -23.94 6.48 -2.35
C ARG A 217 -22.66 7.33 -2.35
N PRO A 218 -21.97 7.49 -3.51
CA PRO A 218 -20.68 8.18 -3.59
C PRO A 218 -20.69 9.60 -3.02
N GLY A 219 -21.77 10.36 -3.18
CA GLY A 219 -21.90 11.72 -2.64
C GLY A 219 -21.85 11.78 -1.11
N ILE A 220 -22.46 10.82 -0.40
CA ILE A 220 -22.44 10.75 1.07
C ILE A 220 -21.04 10.34 1.55
N ALA A 221 -20.44 9.32 0.90
CA ALA A 221 -19.07 8.91 1.21
C ALA A 221 -18.08 10.07 1.03
N ARG A 222 -18.20 10.82 -0.08
CA ARG A 222 -17.39 12.01 -0.34
C ARG A 222 -17.58 13.08 0.74
N PHE A 223 -18.81 13.37 1.15
CA PHE A 223 -19.09 14.33 2.23
C PHE A 223 -18.46 13.90 3.58
N LEU A 224 -18.52 12.61 3.93
CA LEU A 224 -17.89 12.10 5.16
C LEU A 224 -16.36 12.15 5.11
N ASN A 225 -15.78 12.00 3.91
CA ASN A 225 -14.34 11.94 3.73
C ASN A 225 -13.69 13.31 3.52
N ALA A 226 -14.39 14.22 2.85
CA ALA A 226 -14.02 15.59 2.58
C ALA A 226 -15.21 16.54 2.86
N PRO A 227 -15.56 16.77 4.14
CA PRO A 227 -16.64 17.71 4.47
C PRO A 227 -16.22 19.15 4.10
N PRO A 228 -17.18 20.01 3.72
CA PRO A 228 -16.90 21.41 3.40
C PRO A 228 -16.11 22.13 4.50
N SER A 229 -15.20 23.02 4.13
CA SER A 229 -14.30 23.73 5.06
C SER A 229 -14.99 24.35 6.29
N PRO A 230 -16.15 25.04 6.17
CA PRO A 230 -16.82 25.63 7.33
C PRO A 230 -17.29 24.57 8.36
N LEU A 231 -17.79 23.43 7.88
CA LEU A 231 -18.21 22.30 8.71
C LEU A 231 -17.00 21.62 9.35
N ARG A 232 -15.92 21.46 8.60
CA ARG A 232 -14.66 20.91 9.10
C ARG A 232 -14.10 21.77 10.23
N ASP A 233 -14.12 23.09 10.09
CA ASP A 233 -13.56 24.02 11.08
C ASP A 233 -14.45 24.13 12.33
N ALA A 234 -15.77 24.08 12.16
CA ALA A 234 -16.71 23.97 13.27
C ALA A 234 -16.53 22.65 14.05
N ALA A 235 -16.42 21.52 13.36
CA ALA A 235 -16.17 20.22 13.98
C ALA A 235 -14.82 20.18 14.71
N ARG A 236 -13.77 20.80 14.16
CA ARG A 236 -12.50 20.98 14.88
C ARG A 236 -12.76 21.73 16.18
N ARG A 237 -13.41 22.90 16.17
CA ARG A 237 -13.63 23.70 17.39
C ARG A 237 -14.41 22.96 18.49
N LEU A 238 -15.31 22.06 18.12
CA LEU A 238 -16.18 21.36 19.07
C LEU A 238 -15.58 20.04 19.61
N VAL A 239 -14.64 19.41 18.91
CA VAL A 239 -14.05 18.13 19.33
C VAL A 239 -12.74 18.36 20.12
N PRO A 240 -12.66 17.93 21.39
CA PRO A 240 -11.45 18.05 22.22
C PRO A 240 -10.23 17.39 21.57
N LEU A 241 -9.05 18.01 21.69
CA LEU A 241 -7.78 17.51 21.12
C LEU A 241 -7.49 16.04 21.48
N SER A 242 -7.83 15.63 22.70
CA SER A 242 -7.68 14.25 23.21
C SER A 242 -8.57 13.22 22.50
N LEU A 243 -9.72 13.65 21.97
CA LEU A 243 -10.67 12.83 21.22
C LEU A 243 -10.40 12.86 19.71
N ARG A 244 -9.67 13.87 19.22
CA ARG A 244 -9.36 14.03 17.78
C ARG A 244 -8.43 12.95 17.21
N HIS A 245 -7.65 12.23 18.04
CA HIS A 245 -6.58 11.36 17.53
C HIS A 245 -6.66 9.87 17.87
N ARG A 246 -7.65 9.39 18.64
CA ARG A 246 -7.56 8.02 19.20
C ARG A 246 -8.69 7.05 18.92
N ILE A 247 -9.92 7.50 18.71
CA ILE A 247 -11.08 6.58 18.63
C ILE A 247 -12.09 7.01 17.56
N TRP A 248 -12.19 8.32 17.29
CA TRP A 248 -13.29 8.88 16.51
C TRP A 248 -13.11 8.80 14.99
N HIS A 249 -11.87 8.92 14.47
CA HIS A 249 -11.66 8.96 13.03
C HIS A 249 -11.61 7.58 12.39
N ASP A 250 -10.73 6.66 12.78
CA ASP A 250 -10.55 5.44 11.99
C ASP A 250 -11.49 4.29 12.34
N GLY A 251 -11.93 4.18 13.60
CA GLY A 251 -12.86 3.13 14.03
C GLY A 251 -14.27 3.37 13.50
N ILE A 252 -14.83 4.54 13.82
CA ILE A 252 -16.18 4.92 13.41
C ILE A 252 -16.26 5.12 11.89
N ARG A 253 -15.26 5.74 11.23
CA ARG A 253 -15.27 5.81 9.74
C ARG A 253 -15.22 4.44 9.10
N ARG A 254 -14.43 3.49 9.61
CA ARG A 254 -14.42 2.11 9.08
C ARG A 254 -15.77 1.41 9.27
N VAL A 255 -16.42 1.61 10.41
CA VAL A 255 -17.77 1.07 10.68
C VAL A 255 -18.81 1.70 9.74
N LEU A 256 -18.84 3.04 9.65
CA LEU A 256 -19.73 3.78 8.75
C LEU A 256 -19.49 3.38 7.29
N HIS A 257 -18.22 3.32 6.87
CA HIS A 257 -17.83 2.88 5.53
C HIS A 257 -18.32 1.45 5.23
N ARG A 258 -18.18 0.50 6.17
CA ARG A 258 -18.72 -0.86 6.02
C ARG A 258 -20.24 -0.86 5.86
N ALA A 259 -20.95 0.01 6.58
CA ALA A 259 -22.41 0.12 6.48
C ALA A 259 -22.87 0.79 5.18
N THR A 260 -22.05 1.70 4.61
CA THR A 260 -22.38 2.46 3.39
C THR A 260 -21.79 1.88 2.11
N THR A 261 -21.15 0.71 2.17
CA THR A 261 -20.52 0.06 1.01
C THR A 261 -21.16 -1.28 0.67
N THR A 262 -20.94 -1.75 -0.55
CA THR A 262 -21.34 -3.07 -1.04
C THR A 262 -20.15 -3.77 -1.70
N THR A 263 -20.19 -5.09 -1.82
CA THR A 263 -19.20 -5.84 -2.60
C THR A 263 -19.26 -5.39 -4.04
N ALA A 264 -18.09 -5.15 -4.63
CA ALA A 264 -17.94 -4.63 -5.98
C ALA A 264 -17.25 -5.63 -6.88
N THR A 265 -17.72 -5.75 -8.12
CA THR A 265 -16.94 -6.40 -9.17
C THR A 265 -15.91 -5.38 -9.65
N PRO A 266 -14.60 -5.69 -9.59
CA PRO A 266 -13.59 -4.77 -10.07
C PRO A 266 -13.85 -4.39 -11.53
N PRO A 267 -13.86 -3.09 -11.88
CA PRO A 267 -13.94 -2.65 -13.26
C PRO A 267 -12.70 -3.18 -13.98
N ARG A 268 -12.91 -3.56 -15.24
CA ARG A 268 -11.86 -4.07 -16.12
C ARG A 268 -11.53 -2.99 -17.13
N LEU A 269 -10.25 -2.88 -17.44
CA LEU A 269 -9.78 -2.07 -18.56
C LEU A 269 -10.25 -2.70 -19.87
N SER A 270 -10.34 -1.88 -20.93
CA SER A 270 -10.41 -2.38 -22.30
C SER A 270 -9.16 -3.20 -22.61
N VAL A 271 -9.24 -4.06 -23.63
CA VAL A 271 -8.09 -4.88 -24.06
C VAL A 271 -6.94 -3.98 -24.51
N GLU A 272 -7.27 -2.89 -25.22
CA GLU A 272 -6.34 -1.89 -25.71
C GLU A 272 -5.66 -1.15 -24.54
N ALA A 273 -6.42 -0.74 -23.53
CA ALA A 273 -5.87 -0.11 -22.33
C ALA A 273 -5.00 -1.05 -21.51
N GLU A 274 -5.39 -2.32 -21.37
CA GLU A 274 -4.58 -3.33 -20.69
C GLU A 274 -3.24 -3.54 -21.42
N GLN A 275 -3.26 -3.69 -22.75
CA GLN A 275 -2.05 -3.80 -23.57
C GLN A 275 -1.14 -2.57 -23.44
N ARG A 276 -1.73 -1.37 -23.42
CA ARG A 276 -1.00 -0.13 -23.22
C ARG A 276 -0.32 -0.09 -21.86
N LEU A 277 -1.04 -0.34 -20.76
CA LEU A 277 -0.43 -0.38 -19.42
C LEU A 277 0.64 -1.47 -19.31
N ARG A 278 0.38 -2.64 -19.92
CA ARG A 278 1.33 -3.75 -19.93
C ARG A 278 2.65 -3.36 -20.60
N ALA A 279 2.58 -2.61 -21.70
CA ALA A 279 3.76 -2.03 -22.33
C ALA A 279 4.43 -0.97 -21.44
N GLU A 280 3.66 -0.06 -20.80
CA GLU A 280 4.18 0.99 -19.92
C GLU A 280 4.90 0.45 -18.65
N PHE A 281 4.46 -0.69 -18.12
CA PHE A 281 5.03 -1.32 -16.91
C PHE A 281 6.10 -2.38 -17.20
N ARG A 282 6.31 -2.79 -18.46
CA ARG A 282 7.22 -3.89 -18.82
C ARG A 282 8.62 -3.73 -18.22
N ASP A 283 9.21 -2.56 -18.39
CA ASP A 283 10.56 -2.28 -17.91
C ASP A 283 10.60 -2.25 -16.38
N ASP A 284 9.56 -1.73 -15.74
CA ASP A 284 9.45 -1.69 -14.28
C ASP A 284 9.25 -3.09 -13.67
N VAL A 285 8.46 -3.96 -14.31
CA VAL A 285 8.31 -5.36 -13.91
C VAL A 285 9.63 -6.12 -14.07
N SER A 286 10.40 -5.82 -15.12
CA SER A 286 11.74 -6.38 -15.30
C SER A 286 12.71 -5.92 -14.20
N ARG A 287 12.69 -4.62 -13.85
CA ARG A 287 13.45 -4.09 -12.71
C ARG A 287 13.07 -4.75 -11.40
N LEU A 288 11.76 -4.87 -11.14
CA LEU A 288 11.23 -5.56 -9.96
C LEU A 288 11.74 -7.01 -9.89
N ALA A 289 11.65 -7.75 -10.99
CA ALA A 289 12.10 -9.13 -11.09
C ALA A 289 13.58 -9.29 -10.71
N VAL A 290 14.44 -8.37 -11.18
CA VAL A 290 15.86 -8.32 -10.80
C VAL A 290 16.01 -7.97 -9.32
N ALA A 291 15.34 -6.91 -8.85
CA ALA A 291 15.44 -6.40 -7.49
C ALA A 291 15.08 -7.44 -6.41
N ILE A 292 14.17 -8.37 -6.72
CA ILE A 292 13.71 -9.39 -5.78
C ILE A 292 14.22 -10.81 -6.10
N GLY A 293 15.09 -10.96 -7.12
CA GLY A 293 15.64 -12.25 -7.52
C GLY A 293 14.61 -13.23 -8.09
N ARG A 294 13.60 -12.74 -8.81
CA ARG A 294 12.51 -13.51 -9.42
C ARG A 294 12.45 -13.31 -10.94
N PRO A 295 13.40 -13.87 -11.71
CA PRO A 295 13.45 -13.71 -13.16
C PRO A 295 12.24 -14.30 -13.90
N ASP A 296 11.47 -15.17 -13.24
CA ASP A 296 10.24 -15.77 -13.73
C ASP A 296 9.02 -14.83 -13.64
N LEU A 297 9.09 -13.74 -12.87
CA LEU A 297 7.96 -12.85 -12.60
C LEU A 297 7.37 -12.19 -13.86
N PRO A 298 8.18 -11.65 -14.81
CA PRO A 298 7.65 -11.08 -16.04
C PRO A 298 6.87 -12.11 -16.85
N ARG A 299 7.29 -13.39 -16.87
CA ARG A 299 6.56 -14.48 -17.53
C ARG A 299 5.23 -14.75 -16.86
N ILE A 300 5.25 -14.93 -15.54
CA ILE A 300 4.07 -15.27 -14.74
C ILE A 300 2.99 -14.19 -14.86
N TRP A 301 3.40 -12.93 -14.89
CA TRP A 301 2.50 -11.80 -15.01
C TRP A 301 2.20 -11.39 -16.46
N GLY A 302 2.81 -12.05 -17.46
CA GLY A 302 2.56 -11.79 -18.88
C GLY A 302 3.16 -10.48 -19.41
N TYR A 303 4.31 -10.07 -18.90
CA TYR A 303 5.08 -8.90 -19.34
C TYR A 303 6.26 -9.24 -20.26
N GLU A 304 6.54 -10.52 -20.49
CA GLU A 304 7.52 -10.94 -21.50
C GLU A 304 7.12 -10.47 -22.90
N VAL A 305 8.13 -10.19 -23.72
CA VAL A 305 7.94 -9.91 -25.13
C VAL A 305 7.49 -11.21 -25.78
N ALA A 306 6.30 -11.25 -26.38
CA ALA A 306 5.96 -12.33 -27.30
C ALA A 306 7.08 -12.37 -28.36
N PRO A 307 7.70 -13.53 -28.65
CA PRO A 307 8.62 -13.59 -29.77
C PRO A 307 7.86 -13.07 -30.99
N VAL A 308 8.35 -11.98 -31.57
CA VAL A 308 7.83 -11.48 -32.84
C VAL A 308 8.00 -12.65 -33.80
N ALA A 309 6.90 -13.29 -34.19
CA ALA A 309 6.95 -14.30 -35.23
C ALA A 309 7.66 -13.65 -36.42
N PRO A 310 8.73 -14.26 -36.98
CA PRO A 310 9.37 -13.70 -38.15
C PRO A 310 8.27 -13.52 -39.19
N ALA A 311 8.09 -12.29 -39.65
CA ALA A 311 7.13 -11.94 -40.68
C ALA A 311 7.31 -12.96 -41.81
N GLY A 312 6.28 -13.77 -42.05
CA GLY A 312 6.33 -14.82 -43.04
C GLY A 312 6.85 -14.23 -44.35
N THR A 313 8.00 -14.72 -44.80
CA THR A 313 8.50 -14.43 -46.13
C THR A 313 7.38 -14.82 -47.09
N PRO A 314 6.85 -13.92 -47.92
CA PRO A 314 5.91 -14.32 -48.95
C PRO A 314 6.69 -15.24 -49.89
N ALA A 315 6.22 -16.48 -50.03
CA ALA A 315 6.72 -17.40 -51.02
C ALA A 315 6.52 -16.77 -52.40
N THR A 316 7.60 -16.22 -52.96
CA THR A 316 7.66 -15.86 -54.37
C THR A 316 7.84 -17.13 -55.18
N ARG A 317 6.75 -17.50 -55.87
CA ARG A 317 6.60 -18.30 -57.10
C ARG A 317 7.50 -19.51 -57.31
#